data_AF-A0A0K2JPF0-F1
#
_entry.id   AF-A0A0K2JPF0-F1
#
_cell.length_a   1.000
_cell.length_b   1.000
_cell.length_c   1.000
_cell.angle_alpha   90.00
_cell.angle_beta   90.00
_cell.angle_gamma   90.00
#
_symmetry.space_group_name_H-M   'P 1'
#
loop_
_entity.id
_entity.type
_entity.pdbx_description
1 polymer ?
#
loop_
_entity_poly.entity_id
_entity_poly.type
_entity_poly.pdbx_seq_one_letter_code
_entity_poly.pdbx_strand_id
1 'polypeptide(L)'
;FLAFSSSQLRDNSVWMFASRPGLTANDIRTWMGDFRQIRNVAKYAARLGQSFGSSRETLSVGRHEVEFIPDVVCSLHGTNYIFSDGIGKISAD
;
A
#
# COMPACT_ATOMS: atom_id res chain seq x y z
N PHE A 1 -11.40 7.32 -14.62
CA PHE A 1 -11.09 7.15 -13.20
C PHE A 1 -9.81 6.35 -13.05
N LEU A 2 -8.84 6.86 -12.28
CA LEU A 2 -7.60 6.16 -11.98
C LEU A 2 -7.61 5.60 -10.55
N ALA A 3 -7.60 6.47 -9.54
CA ALA A 3 -7.55 6.10 -8.14
C ALA A 3 -7.98 7.26 -7.22
N PHE A 4 -8.13 6.98 -5.93
CA PHE A 4 -8.26 7.98 -4.87
C PHE A 4 -7.68 7.42 -3.57
N SER A 5 -7.31 8.29 -2.63
CA SER A 5 -7.07 7.94 -1.24
C SER A 5 -8.22 8.39 -0.33
N SER A 6 -8.25 7.93 0.92
CA SER A 6 -9.26 8.36 1.90
C SER A 6 -9.20 9.86 2.20
N SER A 7 -8.01 10.47 2.20
CA SER A 7 -7.87 11.93 2.36
C SER A 7 -8.40 12.66 1.14
N GLN A 8 -8.05 12.19 -0.07
CA GLN A 8 -8.54 12.81 -1.30
C GLN A 8 -10.06 12.79 -1.41
N LEU A 9 -10.71 11.68 -1.05
CA LEU A 9 -12.18 11.62 -1.03
C LEU A 9 -12.78 12.61 -0.05
N ARG A 10 -12.20 12.76 1.15
CA ARG A 10 -12.67 13.75 2.14
C ARG A 10 -12.55 15.18 1.60
N ASP A 11 -11.52 15.43 0.81
CA ASP A 11 -11.26 16.71 0.18
C ASP A 11 -11.94 16.84 -1.20
N ASN A 12 -12.86 15.91 -1.55
CA ASN A 12 -13.61 15.86 -2.83
C ASN A 12 -12.70 15.84 -4.08
N SER A 13 -11.58 15.15 -4.00
CA SER A 13 -10.60 15.02 -5.08
C SER A 13 -10.39 13.56 -5.48
N VAL A 14 -10.05 13.35 -6.75
CA VAL A 14 -9.76 12.02 -7.33
C VAL A 14 -8.70 12.14 -8.42
N TRP A 15 -7.98 11.05 -8.70
CA TRP A 15 -7.09 10.96 -9.85
C TRP A 15 -7.84 10.49 -11.09
N MET A 16 -7.64 11.22 -12.19
CA MET A 16 -8.16 10.90 -13.51
C MET A 16 -7.02 10.73 -14.50
N PHE A 17 -7.18 9.82 -15.45
CA PHE A 17 -6.21 9.56 -16.51
C PHE A 17 -6.95 9.52 -17.84
N ALA A 18 -6.48 10.33 -18.79
CA ALA A 18 -6.95 10.32 -20.16
C ALA A 18 -6.23 9.19 -20.89
N SER A 19 -6.97 8.13 -21.23
CA SER A 19 -6.40 6.95 -21.88
C SER A 19 -5.89 7.29 -23.28
N ARG A 20 -4.83 6.58 -23.70
CA ARG A 20 -4.23 6.71 -25.03
C ARG A 20 -4.06 5.32 -25.66
N PRO A 21 -3.86 5.21 -26.99
CA PRO A 21 -3.54 3.92 -27.60
C PRO A 21 -2.37 3.25 -26.87
N GLY A 22 -2.60 2.01 -26.41
CA GLY A 22 -1.61 1.22 -25.67
C GLY A 22 -1.45 1.54 -24.18
N LEU A 23 -2.24 2.46 -23.59
CA LEU A 23 -2.23 2.70 -22.15
C LEU A 23 -3.58 3.22 -21.64
N THR A 24 -4.22 2.43 -20.78
CA THR A 24 -5.47 2.77 -20.10
C THR A 24 -5.26 2.96 -18.61
N ALA A 25 -6.25 3.56 -17.94
CA ALA A 25 -6.24 3.63 -16.47
C ALA A 25 -6.23 2.22 -15.83
N ASN A 26 -6.76 1.21 -16.52
CA ASN A 26 -6.72 -0.16 -16.03
C ASN A 26 -5.30 -0.72 -16.03
N ASP A 27 -4.55 -0.49 -17.10
CA ASP A 27 -3.16 -0.95 -17.23
C ASP A 27 -2.28 -0.35 -16.14
N ILE A 28 -2.49 0.94 -15.81
CA ILE A 28 -1.79 1.61 -14.71
C ILE A 28 -2.13 0.95 -13.36
N ARG A 29 -3.40 0.64 -13.09
CA ARG A 29 -3.79 -0.06 -11.85
C ARG A 29 -3.21 -1.47 -11.76
N THR A 30 -3.11 -2.19 -12.89
CA THR A 30 -2.48 -3.51 -12.93
C THR A 30 -0.97 -3.42 -12.70
N TRP A 31 -0.32 -2.37 -13.21
CA TRP A 31 1.09 -2.10 -12.96
C TRP A 31 1.39 -1.78 -11.48
N MET A 32 0.47 -1.08 -10.79
CA MET A 32 0.62 -0.73 -9.37
C MET A 32 0.69 -1.93 -8.42
N GLY A 33 0.18 -3.09 -8.84
CA GLY A 33 0.24 -4.32 -8.06
C GLY A 33 -1.02 -5.16 -8.18
N ASP A 34 -0.99 -6.34 -7.53
CA ASP A 34 -2.14 -7.24 -7.49
C ASP A 34 -2.97 -7.04 -6.21
N PHE A 35 -4.10 -6.38 -6.37
CA PHE A 35 -5.06 -6.12 -5.27
C PHE A 35 -6.31 -7.01 -5.33
N ARG A 36 -6.34 -8.03 -6.20
CA ARG A 36 -7.55 -8.87 -6.45
C ARG A 36 -8.05 -9.62 -5.21
N GLN A 37 -7.16 -9.87 -4.25
CA GLN A 37 -7.49 -10.50 -2.97
C GLN A 37 -8.31 -9.57 -2.04
N ILE A 38 -8.29 -8.25 -2.27
CA ILE A 38 -8.96 -7.26 -1.42
C ILE A 38 -10.39 -7.03 -1.92
N ARG A 39 -11.36 -7.73 -1.30
CA ARG A 39 -12.79 -7.62 -1.67
C ARG A 39 -13.49 -6.39 -1.08
N ASN A 40 -12.98 -5.86 0.04
CA ASN A 40 -13.56 -4.68 0.67
C ASN A 40 -13.15 -3.43 -0.12
N VAL A 41 -14.13 -2.71 -0.67
CA VAL A 41 -13.91 -1.55 -1.55
C VAL A 41 -13.12 -0.44 -0.86
N ALA A 42 -13.42 -0.15 0.41
CA ALA A 42 -12.70 0.88 1.18
C ALA A 42 -11.22 0.52 1.37
N LYS A 43 -10.94 -0.74 1.76
CA LYS A 43 -9.56 -1.24 1.89
C LYS A 43 -8.83 -1.28 0.55
N TYR A 44 -9.52 -1.70 -0.52
CA TYR A 44 -8.97 -1.75 -1.87
C TYR A 44 -8.51 -0.36 -2.30
N ALA A 45 -9.39 0.64 -2.17
CA ALA A 45 -9.07 1.99 -2.58
C ALA A 45 -7.98 2.62 -1.71
N ALA A 46 -8.00 2.38 -0.40
CA ALA A 46 -6.92 2.83 0.49
C ALA A 46 -5.55 2.28 0.07
N ARG A 47 -5.47 0.99 -0.31
CA ARG A 47 -4.22 0.37 -0.79
C ARG A 47 -3.80 0.86 -2.17
N LEU A 48 -4.74 1.05 -3.09
CA LEU A 48 -4.45 1.65 -4.39
C LEU A 48 -3.91 3.08 -4.24
N GLY A 49 -4.50 3.85 -3.33
CA GLY A 49 -4.12 5.23 -3.02
C GLY A 49 -2.73 5.39 -2.41
N GLN A 50 -2.16 4.37 -1.75
CA GLN A 50 -0.81 4.42 -1.18
C GLN A 50 0.26 4.70 -2.24
N SER A 51 0.05 4.20 -3.46
CA SER A 51 0.96 4.41 -4.59
C SER A 51 1.04 5.88 -5.07
N PHE A 52 0.11 6.73 -4.64
CA PHE A 52 0.05 8.15 -4.99
C PHE A 52 0.52 9.08 -3.86
N GLY A 53 1.07 8.50 -2.79
CA GLY A 53 1.75 9.28 -1.76
C GLY A 53 2.97 9.98 -2.34
N SER A 54 3.19 11.24 -1.96
CA SER A 54 4.46 11.91 -2.25
C SER A 54 5.55 11.26 -1.41
N SER A 55 6.49 10.59 -2.07
CA SER A 55 7.65 9.97 -1.44
C SER A 55 8.89 10.23 -2.28
N ARG A 56 10.06 10.27 -1.63
CA ARG A 56 11.35 10.34 -2.32
C ARG A 56 11.89 8.92 -2.43
N GLU A 57 12.16 8.48 -3.65
CA GLU A 57 12.88 7.22 -3.86
C GLU A 57 14.21 7.29 -3.10
N THR A 58 14.53 6.22 -2.37
CA THR A 58 15.72 6.15 -1.52
C THR A 58 16.70 5.11 -2.07
N LEU A 59 16.35 3.83 -1.97
CA LEU A 59 17.20 2.72 -2.41
C LEU A 59 16.32 1.61 -3.01
N SER A 60 16.83 0.93 -4.03
CA SER A 60 16.24 -0.30 -4.55
C SER A 60 16.80 -1.48 -3.76
N VAL A 61 15.94 -2.17 -3.01
CA VAL A 61 16.31 -3.32 -2.16
C VAL A 61 15.95 -4.62 -2.89
N GLY A 62 16.94 -5.48 -3.08
CA GLY A 62 16.78 -6.80 -3.68
C GLY A 62 16.01 -7.75 -2.75
N ARG A 63 15.33 -8.75 -3.32
CA ARG A 63 14.55 -9.73 -2.52
C ARG A 63 15.36 -10.48 -1.46
N HIS A 64 16.67 -10.64 -1.69
CA HIS A 64 17.59 -11.33 -0.76
C HIS A 64 18.02 -10.45 0.41
N GLU A 65 17.75 -9.14 0.35
CA GLU A 65 18.03 -8.16 1.39
C GLU A 65 16.79 -7.89 2.28
N VAL A 66 15.69 -8.62 2.03
CA VAL A 66 14.43 -8.50 2.79
C VAL A 66 14.21 -9.75 3.63
N GLU A 67 14.08 -9.56 4.94
CA GLU A 67 13.70 -10.60 5.89
C GLU A 67 12.27 -10.39 6.39
N PHE A 68 11.44 -11.44 6.33
CA PHE A 68 10.11 -11.44 6.93
C PHE A 68 10.21 -11.94 8.37
N ILE A 69 10.21 -11.01 9.32
CA ILE A 69 10.23 -11.32 10.75
C ILE A 69 8.80 -11.48 11.31
N PRO A 70 8.55 -12.45 12.20
CA PRO A 70 7.26 -12.57 12.88
C PRO A 70 6.96 -11.35 13.77
N ASP A 71 5.68 -11.05 13.92
CA ASP A 71 5.24 -10.00 14.85
C ASP A 71 5.57 -10.33 16.31
N VAL A 72 5.84 -9.30 17.10
CA VAL A 72 6.02 -9.41 18.55
C VAL A 72 4.63 -9.44 19.20
N VAL A 73 4.22 -10.63 19.65
CA VAL A 73 2.90 -10.87 20.24
C VAL A 73 3.03 -11.18 21.74
N CYS A 74 2.15 -10.62 22.57
CA CYS A 74 1.99 -11.03 23.96
C CYS A 74 0.52 -11.28 24.30
N SER A 75 0.24 -12.31 25.08
CA SER A 75 -1.09 -12.65 25.57
C SER A 75 -1.20 -12.30 27.04
N LEU A 76 -2.03 -11.31 27.39
CA LEU A 76 -2.28 -10.90 28.76
C LEU A 76 -3.78 -11.02 29.07
N HIS A 77 -4.14 -11.73 30.14
CA HIS A 77 -5.53 -11.93 30.57
C HIS A 77 -6.48 -12.42 29.45
N GLY A 78 -5.98 -13.28 28.54
CA GLY A 78 -6.75 -13.81 27.42
C GLY A 78 -6.88 -12.87 26.20
N THR A 79 -6.28 -11.67 26.24
CA THR A 79 -6.21 -10.76 25.10
C THR A 79 -4.85 -10.85 24.43
N ASN A 80 -4.83 -11.03 23.10
CA ASN A 80 -3.60 -11.00 22.30
C ASN A 80 -3.30 -9.57 21.84
N TYR A 81 -2.09 -9.11 22.10
CA TYR A 81 -1.59 -7.79 21.70
C TYR A 81 -0.44 -7.95 20.70
N ILE A 82 -0.47 -7.17 19.62
CA ILE A 82 0.58 -7.11 18.60
C ILE A 82 1.36 -5.81 18.82
N PHE A 83 2.60 -5.91 19.30
CA PHE A 83 3.43 -4.75 19.65
C PHE A 83 4.22 -4.20 18.46
N SER A 84 4.34 -4.97 17.39
CA SER A 84 5.06 -4.60 16.17
C SER A 84 4.16 -4.14 15.02
N ASP A 85 2.85 -3.95 15.26
CA ASP A 85 1.93 -3.55 14.19
C ASP A 85 2.34 -2.20 13.60
N GLY A 86 2.69 -2.21 12.31
CA GLY A 86 3.10 -1.02 11.56
C GLY A 86 4.55 -0.60 11.73
N ILE A 87 5.41 -1.39 12.40
CA ILE A 87 6.84 -1.09 12.54
C ILE A 87 7.72 -2.22 12.01
N GLY A 88 8.97 -1.89 11.67
CA GLY A 88 9.96 -2.83 11.16
C GLY A 88 11.38 -2.35 11.47
N LYS A 89 12.38 -3.12 11.02
CA LYS A 89 13.80 -2.79 11.14
C LYS A 89 14.40 -2.55 9.76
N ILE A 90 15.38 -1.66 9.70
CA ILE A 90 16.23 -1.42 8.53
C ILE A 90 17.69 -1.48 8.98
N SER A 91 18.61 -1.94 8.12
CA SER A 91 20.04 -1.88 8.40
C SER A 91 20.48 -0.44 8.61
N ALA A 92 21.52 -0.24 9.43
CA ALA A 92 22.12 1.08 9.62
C ALA A 92 22.98 1.50 8.41
N ASP A 93 23.46 0.51 7.66
CA ASP A 93 24.30 0.63 6.47
C ASP A 93 23.48 0.46 5.19
#